data_AF-A0A3M2E607-F1
#
_entry.id   AF-A0A3M2E607-F1
#
_cell.length_a   1.000
_cell.length_b   1.000
_cell.length_c   1.000
_cell.angle_alpha   90.00
_cell.angle_beta   90.00
_cell.angle_gamma   90.00
#
_symmetry.space_group_name_H-M   'P 1'
#
loop_
_entity.id
_entity.type
_entity.pdbx_description
1 polymer ?
#
loop_
_entity_poly.entity_id
_entity_poly.type
_entity_poly.pdbx_seq_one_letter_code
_entity_poly.pdbx_strand_id
1 'polypeptide(L)'
;MDWKAFATIFISVFLAELGDKTQLATLLFATDGKTSRWLVFAAAATALVATTAIGVLVGQQIARWIAPKHLSLVAGFGFIAIGVWVVVSTLKN
;
A
#
# COMPACT_ATOMS: atom_id res chain seq x y z
N MET A 1 15.31 7.27 -19.00
CA MET A 1 14.11 7.01 -18.17
C MET A 1 13.26 6.03 -18.95
N ASP A 2 13.08 4.81 -18.44
CA ASP A 2 12.19 3.83 -19.08
C ASP A 2 10.74 4.19 -18.75
N TRP A 3 10.11 4.93 -19.65
CA TRP A 3 8.74 5.43 -19.48
C TRP A 3 7.70 4.31 -19.43
N LYS A 4 7.99 3.16 -20.06
CA LYS A 4 7.12 1.99 -20.00
C LYS A 4 7.15 1.40 -18.60
N ALA A 5 8.34 1.19 -18.05
CA ALA A 5 8.49 0.71 -16.67
C ALA A 5 7.82 1.65 -15.66
N PHE A 6 7.99 2.96 -15.80
CA PHE A 6 7.31 3.94 -14.95
C PHE A 6 5.79 3.80 -15.02
N ALA A 7 5.21 3.76 -16.22
CA ALA A 7 3.76 3.62 -16.40
C ALA A 7 3.23 2.30 -15.82
N THR A 8 3.94 1.19 -16.04
CA THR A 8 3.57 -0.11 -15.48
C THR A 8 3.56 -0.08 -13.95
N ILE A 9 4.60 0.46 -13.33
CA ILE A 9 4.70 0.56 -11.87
C ILE A 9 3.61 1.49 -11.33
N PHE A 10 3.45 2.67 -11.92
CA PHE A 10 2.45 3.65 -11.51
C PHE A 10 1.04 3.06 -11.57
N ILE A 11 0.64 2.48 -12.71
CA ILE A 11 -0.70 1.92 -12.88
C ILE A 11 -0.92 0.76 -11.92
N SER A 12 0.07 -0.11 -11.74
CA SER A 12 -0.05 -1.27 -10.84
C SER A 12 -0.25 -0.84 -9.39
N VAL A 13 0.57 0.10 -8.89
CA VAL A 13 0.46 0.61 -7.52
C VAL A 13 -0.82 1.42 -7.35
N PHE A 14 -1.15 2.29 -8.31
CA PHE A 14 -2.37 3.08 -8.28
C PHE A 14 -3.62 2.21 -8.19
N LEU A 15 -3.74 1.18 -9.03
CA LEU A 15 -4.86 0.24 -8.98
C LEU A 15 -4.88 -0.61 -7.70
N ALA A 16 -3.72 -0.99 -7.19
CA ALA A 16 -3.63 -1.78 -5.96
C ALA A 16 -4.05 -1.00 -4.70
N GLU A 17 -3.74 0.30 -4.67
CA GLU A 17 -4.09 1.17 -3.54
C GLU A 17 -5.52 1.72 -3.66
N LEU A 18 -6.10 1.79 -4.86
CA LEU A 18 -7.43 2.36 -5.09
C LEU A 18 -8.53 1.61 -4.30
N GLY A 19 -9.17 2.32 -3.37
CA GLY A 19 -10.27 1.78 -2.57
C GLY A 19 -9.81 0.91 -1.39
N ASP A 20 -8.54 0.99 -1.00
CA ASP A 20 -8.06 0.34 0.20
C ASP A 20 -8.66 0.97 1.49
N LYS A 21 -8.41 0.32 2.63
CA LYS A 21 -8.89 0.80 3.93
C LYS A 21 -8.33 2.20 4.27
N THR A 22 -7.10 2.52 3.86
CA THR A 22 -6.49 3.83 4.18
C THR A 22 -7.14 4.96 3.37
N GLN A 23 -7.53 4.71 2.13
CA GLN A 23 -8.28 5.66 1.30
C GLN A 23 -9.71 5.86 1.80
N LEU A 24 -10.39 4.81 2.26
CA LEU A 24 -11.69 4.95 2.94
C LEU A 24 -11.58 5.79 4.22
N ALA A 25 -10.56 5.56 5.05
CA ALA A 25 -10.29 6.40 6.22
C ALA A 25 -9.99 7.86 5.84
N THR A 26 -9.22 8.08 4.78
CA THR A 26 -8.90 9.41 4.24
C THR A 26 -10.17 10.14 3.77
N LEU A 27 -11.08 9.44 3.09
CA LEU A 27 -12.39 9.98 2.71
C LEU A 27 -13.20 10.41 3.94
N LEU A 28 -13.28 9.55 4.96
CA LEU A 28 -13.98 9.87 6.20
C LEU A 28 -13.40 11.12 6.87
N PHE A 29 -12.08 11.23 7.01
CA PHE A 29 -11.43 12.42 7.55
C PHE A 29 -11.66 13.67 6.70
N ALA A 30 -11.71 13.53 5.37
CA ALA A 30 -12.01 14.65 4.48
C ALA A 30 -13.48 15.13 4.59
N THR A 31 -14.37 14.27 5.07
CA THR A 31 -15.82 14.56 5.22
C THR A 31 -16.28 14.91 6.63
N ASP A 32 -15.43 14.81 7.66
CA ASP A 32 -15.79 15.12 9.07
C ASP A 32 -16.10 16.61 9.33
N GLY A 33 -15.84 17.50 8.36
CA GLY A 33 -16.20 18.93 8.43
C GLY A 33 -15.38 19.78 9.40
N LYS A 34 -14.57 19.14 10.27
CA LYS A 34 -13.68 19.80 11.26
C LYS A 34 -12.25 19.96 10.75
N THR A 35 -11.78 19.02 9.94
CA THR A 35 -10.40 18.96 9.47
C THR A 35 -10.27 19.63 8.10
N SER A 36 -9.20 20.43 7.91
CA SER A 36 -8.89 21.00 6.59
C SER A 36 -8.64 19.90 5.57
N ARG A 37 -9.37 19.94 4.45
CA ARG A 37 -9.23 18.99 3.33
C ARG A 37 -7.80 18.93 2.79
N TRP A 38 -7.10 20.06 2.75
CA TRP A 38 -5.70 20.13 2.34
C TRP A 38 -4.76 19.47 3.33
N LEU A 39 -5.06 19.56 4.62
CA LEU A 39 -4.28 18.87 5.66
C LEU A 39 -4.47 17.36 5.59
N VAL A 40 -5.71 16.89 5.39
CA VAL A 40 -5.99 15.46 5.17
C VAL A 40 -5.24 14.94 3.95
N PHE A 41 -5.31 15.66 2.82
CA PHE A 41 -4.59 15.30 1.60
C PHE A 41 -3.08 15.24 1.83
N ALA A 42 -2.48 16.28 2.42
CA ALA A 42 -1.04 16.33 2.66
C ALA A 42 -0.56 15.22 3.60
N ALA A 43 -1.32 14.93 4.66
CA ALA A 43 -1.01 13.86 5.61
C ALA A 43 -1.09 12.48 4.94
N ALA A 44 -2.18 12.17 4.24
CA ALA A 44 -2.36 10.89 3.56
C ALA A 44 -1.33 10.70 2.43
N ALA A 45 -1.09 11.73 1.62
CA ALA A 45 -0.10 11.68 0.54
C ALA A 45 1.32 11.47 1.10
N THR A 46 1.68 12.18 2.17
CA THR A 46 3.00 12.05 2.80
C THR A 46 3.17 10.68 3.44
N ALA A 47 2.12 10.14 4.07
CA ALA A 47 2.12 8.78 4.57
C ALA A 47 2.36 7.77 3.45
N LEU A 48 1.65 7.89 2.31
CA LEU A 48 1.82 6.99 1.17
C LEU A 48 3.22 7.07 0.56
N VAL A 49 3.78 8.28 0.41
CA VAL A 49 5.15 8.48 -0.06
C VAL A 49 6.15 7.87 0.91
N ALA A 50 5.97 8.08 2.22
CA ALA A 50 6.87 7.57 3.24
C ALA A 50 6.85 6.03 3.31
N THR A 51 5.67 5.42 3.30
CA THR A 51 5.54 3.94 3.32
C THR A 51 6.10 3.33 2.05
N THR A 52 5.87 3.95 0.88
CA THR A 52 6.48 3.53 -0.39
C THR A 52 8.00 3.62 -0.34
N ALA A 53 8.55 4.73 0.17
CA ALA A 53 10.00 4.91 0.31
C ALA A 53 10.62 3.85 1.22
N ILE A 54 9.99 3.58 2.37
CA ILE A 54 10.42 2.50 3.27
C ILE A 54 10.37 1.15 2.55
N GLY A 55 9.28 0.85 1.84
CA GLY A 55 9.11 -0.40 1.10
C GLY A 55 10.20 -0.61 0.04
N VAL A 56 10.56 0.44 -0.71
CA VAL A 56 11.64 0.38 -1.70
C VAL A 56 13.00 0.16 -1.03
N LEU A 57 13.31 0.90 0.03
CA LEU A 57 14.60 0.78 0.74
C LEU A 57 14.76 -0.60 1.38
N VAL A 58 13.74 -1.08 2.08
CA VAL A 58 13.73 -2.40 2.72
C VAL A 58 13.75 -3.50 1.65
N GLY A 59 12.93 -3.40 0.61
CA GLY A 59 12.88 -4.35 -0.49
C GLY A 59 14.22 -4.47 -1.21
N GLN A 60 14.88 -3.33 -1.50
CA GLN A 60 16.21 -3.31 -2.09
C GLN A 60 17.25 -3.98 -1.17
N GLN A 61 17.20 -3.72 0.13
CA GLN A 61 18.14 -4.31 1.07
C GLN A 61 17.95 -5.82 1.19
N ILE A 62 16.70 -6.30 1.27
CA ILE A 62 16.38 -7.73 1.34
C ILE A 62 16.79 -8.46 0.06
N ALA A 63 16.57 -7.84 -1.11
CA ALA A 63 16.92 -8.42 -2.41
C ALA A 63 18.43 -8.70 -2.58
N ARG A 64 19.30 -8.13 -1.74
CA ARG A 64 20.75 -8.45 -1.72
C ARG A 64 21.04 -9.83 -1.13
N TRP A 65 20.14 -10.35 -0.30
CA TRP A 65 20.31 -11.62 0.43
C TRP A 65 19.36 -12.71 -0.06
N ILE A 66 18.21 -12.31 -0.62
CA ILE A 66 17.14 -13.22 -1.02
C ILE A 66 16.85 -13.02 -2.51
N ALA A 67 16.84 -14.12 -3.27
CA ALA A 67 16.51 -14.04 -4.69
C ALA A 67 15.07 -13.53 -4.91
N PRO A 68 14.81 -12.67 -5.91
CA PRO A 68 13.51 -12.01 -6.12
C PRO A 68 12.30 -12.98 -6.18
N LYS A 69 12.50 -14.19 -6.71
CA LYS A 69 11.47 -15.23 -6.76
C LYS A 69 10.95 -15.62 -5.37
N HIS A 70 11.84 -15.77 -4.39
CA HIS A 70 11.45 -16.11 -3.03
C HIS A 70 10.74 -14.93 -2.36
N LEU A 71 11.19 -13.71 -2.61
CA LEU A 71 10.54 -12.50 -2.09
C LEU A 71 9.10 -12.38 -2.59
N SER A 72 8.88 -12.62 -3.89
CA SER A 72 7.54 -12.64 -4.50
C SER A 72 6.65 -13.74 -3.92
N LEU A 73 7.18 -14.95 -3.71
CA LEU A 73 6.44 -16.05 -3.08
C LEU A 73 6.03 -15.71 -1.64
N VAL A 74 6.96 -15.20 -0.83
CA VAL A 74 6.69 -14.81 0.56
C VAL A 74 5.64 -13.70 0.62
N ALA A 75 5.74 -12.68 -0.25
CA ALA A 75 4.74 -11.63 -0.34
C ALA A 75 3.35 -12.19 -0.71
N GLY A 76 3.28 -13.07 -1.72
CA GLY A 76 2.03 -13.71 -2.15
C GLY A 76 1.37 -14.53 -1.04
N PHE A 77 2.14 -15.38 -0.34
CA PHE A 77 1.62 -16.14 0.81
C PHE A 77 1.19 -15.22 1.96
N GLY A 78 1.94 -14.14 2.22
CA GLY A 78 1.56 -13.12 3.19
C GLY A 78 0.22 -12.47 2.87
N PHE A 79 -0.01 -12.07 1.62
CA PHE A 79 -1.29 -11.52 1.16
C PHE A 79 -2.44 -12.50 1.37
N ILE A 80 -2.27 -13.78 1.03
CA ILE A 80 -3.29 -14.81 1.23
C ILE A 80 -3.57 -14.98 2.73
N ALA A 81 -2.54 -15.07 3.56
CA ALA A 81 -2.68 -15.23 5.00
C ALA A 81 -3.45 -14.06 5.64
N ILE A 82 -3.11 -12.83 5.27
CA ILE A 82 -3.83 -11.62 5.71
C ILE A 82 -5.28 -11.66 5.24
N GLY A 83 -5.53 -12.02 3.97
CA GLY A 83 -6.88 -12.12 3.42
C GLY A 83 -7.75 -13.12 4.18
N VAL A 84 -7.23 -14.33 4.43
CA VAL A 84 -7.90 -15.36 5.23
C VAL A 84 -8.16 -14.86 6.64
N TRP A 85 -7.16 -14.24 7.28
CA TRP A 85 -7.30 -13.70 8.63
C TRP A 85 -8.41 -12.65 8.73
N VAL A 86 -8.47 -11.71 7.78
CA VAL A 86 -9.52 -10.68 7.75
C VAL A 86 -10.91 -11.32 7.62
N VAL A 87 -11.09 -12.29 6.71
CA VAL A 87 -12.38 -12.99 6.55
C VAL A 87 -12.77 -13.70 7.83
N VAL A 88 -11.88 -14.48 8.43
CA VAL A 88 -12.15 -15.21 9.69
C VAL A 88 -12.47 -14.24 10.83
N SER A 89 -11.73 -13.14 10.95
CA SER A 89 -11.99 -12.12 11.99
C SER A 89 -13.35 -11.45 11.83
N THR A 90 -13.80 -11.25 10.58
CA THR A 90 -15.09 -10.63 10.28
C THR A 90 -16.25 -11.59 10.55
N LEU A 91 -16.07 -12.89 10.31
CA LEU A 91 -17.11 -13.91 10.58
C LEU A 91 -17.31 -14.20 12.07
N LYS A 92 -16.33 -13.87 12.92
CA LYS A 92 -16.35 -14.14 14.36
C LYS A 92 -16.93 -12.99 15.19
N ASN A 93 -16.96 -11.78 14.64
CA ASN A 93 -17.58 -10.59 15.23
C ASN A 93 -19.01 -10.42 14.72
#